data_AF-A0A4Q6A768-F1
#
_entry.id   AF-A0A4Q6A768-F1
#
_cell.length_a   1.000
_cell.length_b   1.000
_cell.length_c   1.000
_cell.angle_alpha   90.00
_cell.angle_beta   90.00
_cell.angle_gamma   90.00
#
_symmetry.space_group_name_H-M   'P 1'
#
loop_
_entity.id
_entity.type
_entity.pdbx_description
1 polymer ?
#
loop_
_entity_poly.entity_id
_entity_poly.type
_entity_poly.pdbx_seq_one_letter_code
_entity_poly.pdbx_strand_id
1 'polypeptide(L)'
;VRENARGARDSLSTEVWERINQFYHTTTSYDAAKLQYDGLQQFAQKIEESSYVIKGYIDNTLIRNEVWLLISLGVHLERAVQVALILKTKLADIGKMETSKQGSPLENYMLTTLLQSAEARDMYLRHYKTSPNKLNVLDFLDETLGNLYSMASLIEDKYLNYDVTLQPAYYDYTVPN
;
A
#
# COMPACT_ATOMS: atom_id res chain seq x y z
N VAL A 1 13.00 -6.75 5.54
CA VAL A 1 12.92 -5.95 4.29
C VAL A 1 14.28 -5.74 3.66
N ARG A 2 15.23 -5.04 4.29
CA ARG A 2 16.57 -4.81 3.73
C ARG A 2 17.31 -6.09 3.31
N GLU A 3 17.34 -7.12 4.16
CA GLU A 3 18.02 -8.38 3.81
C GLU A 3 17.36 -9.10 2.62
N ASN A 4 16.03 -9.04 2.50
CA ASN A 4 15.32 -9.58 1.35
C ASN A 4 15.66 -8.79 0.08
N ALA A 5 15.69 -7.45 0.18
CA ALA A 5 16.13 -6.58 -0.91
C ALA A 5 17.61 -6.82 -1.29
N ARG A 6 18.45 -7.21 -0.32
CA ARG A 6 19.86 -7.53 -0.56
C ARG A 6 19.99 -8.82 -1.37
N GLY A 7 19.20 -9.84 -1.02
CA GLY A 7 19.11 -11.08 -1.79
C GLY A 7 18.55 -10.88 -3.20
N ALA A 8 17.70 -9.87 -3.40
CA ALA A 8 17.12 -9.51 -4.69
C ALA A 8 17.84 -8.34 -5.40
N ARG A 9 19.08 -7.99 -5.02
CA ARG A 9 19.77 -6.78 -5.49
C ARG A 9 19.90 -6.70 -7.01
N ASP A 10 20.11 -7.84 -7.66
CA ASP A 10 20.26 -7.95 -9.12
C ASP A 10 18.95 -7.68 -9.87
N SER A 11 17.81 -7.78 -9.17
CA SER A 11 16.47 -7.53 -9.70
C SER A 11 15.93 -6.14 -9.35
N LEU A 12 16.65 -5.37 -8.53
CA LEU A 12 16.27 -4.03 -8.11
C LEU A 12 17.15 -2.98 -8.80
N SER A 13 16.55 -1.84 -9.13
CA SER A 13 17.32 -0.66 -9.50
C SER A 13 18.18 -0.17 -8.32
N THR A 14 19.24 0.56 -8.64
CA THR A 14 20.11 1.15 -7.61
C THR A 14 19.34 2.12 -6.74
N GLU A 15 18.42 2.89 -7.32
CA GLU A 15 17.58 3.87 -6.65
C GLU A 15 16.64 3.21 -5.62
N VAL A 16 15.98 2.10 -5.97
CA VAL A 16 15.13 1.35 -5.04
C VAL A 16 15.97 0.78 -3.90
N TRP A 17 17.13 0.18 -4.21
CA TRP A 17 18.02 -0.38 -3.20
C TRP A 17 18.53 0.67 -2.22
N GLU A 18 19.04 1.79 -2.73
CA GLU A 18 19.55 2.89 -1.91
C GLU A 18 18.46 3.47 -1.02
N ARG A 19 17.24 3.62 -1.53
CA ARG A 19 16.13 4.14 -0.74
C ARG A 19 15.71 3.17 0.37
N ILE A 20 15.66 1.87 0.11
CA ILE A 20 15.40 0.85 1.14
C ILE A 20 16.51 0.87 2.20
N ASN A 21 17.76 1.01 1.78
CA ASN A 21 18.90 1.07 2.70
C ASN A 21 18.86 2.35 3.57
N GLN A 22 18.57 3.49 2.97
CA GLN A 22 18.39 4.76 3.68
C GLN A 22 17.22 4.69 4.68
N PHE A 23 16.10 4.09 4.27
CA PHE A 23 14.96 3.87 5.15
C PHE A 23 15.37 3.02 6.36
N TYR A 24 16.05 1.90 6.13
CA TYR A 24 16.56 1.04 7.19
C TYR A 24 17.44 1.78 8.20
N HIS A 25 18.42 2.56 7.72
CA HIS A 25 19.28 3.34 8.60
C HIS A 25 18.51 4.42 9.37
N THR A 26 17.58 5.11 8.70
CA THR A 26 16.75 6.14 9.31
C THR A 26 15.93 5.57 10.46
N THR A 27 15.23 4.46 10.22
CA THR A 27 14.40 3.80 11.23
C THR A 27 15.24 3.19 12.36
N THR A 28 16.37 2.57 12.04
CA THR A 28 17.26 1.96 13.06
C THR A 28 17.96 3.00 13.92
N SER A 29 18.17 4.22 13.40
CA SER A 29 18.73 5.35 14.16
C SER A 29 17.74 6.04 15.10
N TYR A 30 16.46 5.67 15.06
CA TYR A 30 15.44 6.19 15.96
C TYR A 30 15.42 5.38 17.26
N ASP A 31 16.11 5.88 18.27
CA ASP A 31 16.03 5.34 19.62
C ASP A 31 14.83 5.92 20.39
N ALA A 32 14.59 5.39 21.59
CA ALA A 32 13.48 5.82 22.45
C ALA A 32 13.60 7.31 22.84
N ALA A 33 14.80 7.83 23.02
CA ALA A 33 15.03 9.22 23.38
C ALA A 33 14.66 10.16 22.23
N LYS A 34 15.05 9.82 21.00
CA LYS A 34 14.71 10.56 19.79
C LYS A 34 13.21 10.46 19.47
N LEU A 35 12.60 9.29 19.67
CA LEU A 35 11.15 9.13 19.52
C LEU A 35 10.38 9.96 20.55
N GLN A 36 10.86 10.06 21.79
CA GLN A 36 10.25 10.89 22.82
C GLN A 36 10.37 12.38 22.48
N TYR A 37 11.51 12.80 21.93
CA TYR A 37 11.77 14.19 21.56
C TYR A 37 10.98 14.64 20.32
N ASP A 38 11.03 13.87 19.23
CA ASP A 38 10.31 14.18 17.98
C ASP A 38 8.81 13.84 18.07
N GLY A 39 8.45 12.88 18.91
CA GLY A 39 7.08 12.38 19.05
C GLY A 39 6.69 11.37 17.98
N LEU A 40 5.66 10.58 18.30
CA LEU A 40 5.18 9.48 17.43
C LEU A 40 4.68 9.97 16.08
N GLN A 41 4.02 11.13 16.04
CA GLN A 41 3.45 11.68 14.80
C GLN A 41 4.53 11.98 13.76
N GLN A 42 5.61 12.66 14.16
CA GLN A 42 6.69 13.02 13.25
C GLN A 42 7.45 11.78 12.77
N PHE A 43 7.63 10.80 13.65
CA PHE A 43 8.20 9.51 13.28
C PHE A 43 7.35 8.76 12.26
N ALA A 44 6.03 8.66 12.50
CA ALA A 44 5.09 8.03 11.58
C ALA A 44 5.09 8.71 10.21
N GLN A 45 5.07 10.05 10.18
CA GLN A 45 5.14 10.82 8.95
C GLN A 45 6.44 10.53 8.16
N LYS A 46 7.59 10.43 8.83
CA LYS A 46 8.86 10.07 8.15
C LYS A 46 8.83 8.66 7.54
N ILE A 47 8.18 7.71 8.21
CA ILE A 47 7.99 6.35 7.68
C ILE A 47 7.08 6.36 6.46
N GLU A 48 5.97 7.08 6.55
CA GLU A 48 4.98 7.25 5.48
C GLU A 48 5.62 7.86 4.22
N GLU A 49 6.29 9.01 4.37
CA GLU A 49 7.02 9.69 3.29
C GLU A 49 8.06 8.77 2.64
N SER A 50 8.81 8.01 3.45
CA SER A 50 9.80 7.07 2.93
C SER A 50 9.14 5.94 2.11
N SER A 51 7.99 5.45 2.56
CA SER A 51 7.23 4.41 1.87
C SER A 51 6.70 4.90 0.52
N TYR A 52 6.18 6.12 0.45
CA TYR A 52 5.75 6.73 -0.81
C TYR A 52 6.90 6.92 -1.79
N VAL A 53 8.06 7.38 -1.32
CA VAL A 53 9.24 7.55 -2.19
C VAL A 53 9.73 6.20 -2.72
N ILE A 54 9.78 5.15 -1.88
CA ILE A 54 10.16 3.80 -2.32
C ILE A 54 9.19 3.30 -3.40
N LYS A 55 7.88 3.46 -3.19
CA LYS A 55 6.87 3.08 -4.18
C LYS A 55 7.06 3.84 -5.50
N GLY A 56 7.34 5.13 -5.43
CA GLY A 56 7.67 5.94 -6.62
C GLY A 56 8.87 5.40 -7.38
N TYR A 57 9.95 5.02 -6.70
CA TYR A 57 11.10 4.41 -7.39
C TYR A 57 10.77 3.05 -7.99
N ILE A 58 10.02 2.20 -7.28
CA ILE A 58 9.55 0.91 -7.80
C ILE A 58 8.80 1.11 -9.13
N ASP A 59 7.85 2.03 -9.17
CA ASP A 59 6.99 2.26 -10.34
C ASP A 59 7.74 2.88 -11.52
N ASN A 60 8.74 3.74 -11.25
CA ASN A 60 9.43 4.50 -12.31
C ASN A 60 10.72 3.85 -12.82
N THR A 61 11.37 3.00 -12.02
CA THR A 61 12.73 2.51 -12.36
C THR A 61 12.82 1.00 -12.58
N LEU A 62 11.90 0.20 -12.03
CA LEU A 62 11.91 -1.24 -12.28
C LEU A 62 11.31 -1.56 -13.65
N ILE A 63 11.93 -2.54 -14.31
CA ILE A 63 11.37 -3.14 -15.52
C ILE A 63 10.04 -3.80 -15.17
N ARG A 64 9.01 -3.60 -16.00
CA ARG A 64 7.66 -4.18 -15.80
C ARG A 64 7.66 -5.69 -16.10
N ASN A 65 8.35 -6.48 -15.29
CA ASN A 65 8.43 -7.93 -15.36
C ASN A 65 7.78 -8.58 -14.12
N GLU A 66 7.97 -9.89 -13.93
CA GLU A 66 7.47 -10.66 -12.80
C GLU A 66 7.90 -10.10 -11.43
N VAL A 67 9.10 -9.52 -11.33
CA VAL A 67 9.60 -8.91 -10.09
C VAL A 67 8.79 -7.67 -9.74
N TRP A 68 8.59 -6.77 -10.71
CA TRP A 68 7.73 -5.59 -10.50
C TRP A 68 6.30 -6.01 -10.16
N LEU A 69 5.75 -7.03 -10.82
CA LEU A 69 4.41 -7.53 -10.53
C LEU A 69 4.27 -8.06 -9.11
N LEU A 70 5.24 -8.87 -8.66
CA LEU A 70 5.24 -9.42 -7.31
C LEU A 70 5.30 -8.31 -6.26
N ILE A 71 6.17 -7.31 -6.46
CA ILE A 71 6.28 -6.16 -5.55
C ILE A 71 4.98 -5.35 -5.54
N SER A 72 4.44 -5.03 -6.71
CA SER A 72 3.19 -4.25 -6.83
C SER A 72 2.02 -4.99 -6.21
N LEU A 73 1.90 -6.30 -6.44
CA LEU A 73 0.90 -7.15 -5.79
C LEU A 73 1.04 -7.08 -4.26
N GLY A 74 2.27 -7.22 -3.74
CA GLY A 74 2.56 -7.09 -2.32
C GLY A 74 2.10 -5.75 -1.74
N VAL A 75 2.44 -4.64 -2.41
CA VAL A 75 2.03 -3.28 -1.99
C VAL A 75 0.51 -3.14 -1.96
N HIS A 76 -0.19 -3.66 -2.97
CA HIS A 76 -1.65 -3.59 -3.02
C HIS A 76 -2.30 -4.48 -1.95
N LEU A 77 -1.76 -5.68 -1.72
CA LEU A 77 -2.23 -6.58 -0.67
C LEU A 77 -2.03 -5.99 0.73
N GLU A 78 -0.86 -5.41 0.99
CA GLU A 78 -0.59 -4.70 2.24
C GLU A 78 -1.59 -3.57 2.48
N ARG A 79 -1.93 -2.77 1.44
CA ARG A 79 -2.95 -1.73 1.57
C ARG A 79 -4.34 -2.30 1.87
N ALA A 80 -4.74 -3.38 1.21
CA ALA A 80 -6.03 -4.03 1.51
C ALA A 80 -6.11 -4.55 2.94
N VAL A 81 -5.05 -5.21 3.42
CA VAL A 81 -4.98 -5.70 4.80
C VAL A 81 -5.03 -4.53 5.79
N GLN A 82 -4.29 -3.45 5.53
CA GLN A 82 -4.30 -2.25 6.39
C GLN A 82 -5.69 -1.62 6.47
N VAL A 83 -6.37 -1.39 5.33
CA VAL A 83 -7.72 -0.84 5.30
C VAL A 83 -8.73 -1.76 6.01
N ALA A 84 -8.64 -3.07 5.80
CA ALA A 84 -9.49 -4.04 6.48
C ALA A 84 -9.31 -4.04 8.00
N LEU A 85 -8.06 -3.90 8.49
CA LEU A 85 -7.77 -3.81 9.92
C LEU A 85 -8.28 -2.48 10.53
N ILE A 86 -8.12 -1.37 9.82
CA ILE A 86 -8.67 -0.06 10.22
C ILE A 86 -10.19 -0.15 10.32
N LEU A 87 -10.85 -0.69 9.29
CA LEU A 87 -12.29 -0.89 9.24
C LEU A 87 -12.76 -1.76 10.41
N LYS A 88 -12.17 -2.95 10.59
CA LYS A 88 -12.53 -3.87 11.67
C LYS A 88 -12.44 -3.20 13.03
N THR A 89 -11.36 -2.48 13.30
CA THR A 89 -11.13 -1.82 14.59
C THR A 89 -12.12 -0.68 14.82
N LYS A 90 -12.24 0.24 13.85
CA LYS A 90 -13.11 1.42 13.97
C LYS A 90 -14.59 1.06 14.00
N LEU A 91 -15.04 0.09 13.20
CA LEU A 91 -16.43 -0.36 13.22
C LEU A 91 -16.78 -1.08 14.52
N ALA A 92 -15.85 -1.86 15.08
CA ALA A 92 -16.05 -2.46 16.40
C ALA A 92 -16.17 -1.39 17.50
N ASP A 93 -15.39 -0.32 17.43
CA ASP A 93 -15.49 0.80 18.37
C ASP A 93 -16.82 1.56 18.21
N ILE A 94 -17.29 1.79 16.98
CA ILE A 94 -18.61 2.39 16.71
C ILE A 94 -19.72 1.51 17.27
N GLY A 95 -19.65 0.18 17.05
CA GLY A 95 -20.66 -0.77 17.56
C GLY A 95 -20.74 -0.83 19.09
N LYS A 96 -19.61 -0.65 19.81
CA LYS A 96 -19.64 -0.58 21.28
C LYS A 96 -20.33 0.68 21.82
N MET A 97 -20.48 1.71 20.98
CA MET A 97 -21.11 2.99 21.34
C MET A 97 -22.58 3.08 20.89
N GLU A 98 -23.24 1.93 20.70
CA GLU A 98 -24.63 1.72 20.24
C GLU A 98 -25.73 2.49 21.01
N THR A 99 -25.38 3.27 22.04
CA THR A 99 -26.30 4.24 22.67
C THR A 99 -26.47 5.54 21.85
N SER A 100 -25.65 5.77 20.83
CA SER A 100 -25.75 6.95 19.96
C SER A 100 -26.70 6.69 18.76
N LYS A 101 -27.69 7.57 18.56
CA LYS A 101 -28.62 7.50 17.41
C LYS A 101 -27.82 7.49 16.09
N GLN A 102 -28.30 6.73 15.11
CA GLN A 102 -27.80 6.77 13.73
C GLN A 102 -27.76 8.23 13.22
N GLY A 103 -26.64 8.62 12.62
CA GLY A 103 -26.41 9.99 12.16
C GLY A 103 -26.03 10.97 13.29
N SER A 104 -25.71 10.48 14.49
CA SER A 104 -25.23 11.34 15.57
C SER A 104 -23.95 12.10 15.19
N PRO A 105 -23.67 13.26 15.78
CA PRO A 105 -22.41 13.96 15.59
C PRO A 105 -21.18 13.10 15.94
N LEU A 106 -21.33 12.22 16.94
CA LEU A 106 -20.28 11.29 17.35
C LEU A 106 -20.00 10.24 16.27
N GLU A 107 -21.02 9.60 15.71
CA GLU A 107 -20.86 8.64 14.60
C GLU A 107 -20.20 9.30 13.39
N ASN A 108 -20.66 10.50 13.00
CA ASN A 108 -20.06 11.28 11.91
C ASN A 108 -18.58 11.59 12.18
N TYR A 109 -18.23 11.99 13.40
CA TYR A 109 -16.84 12.22 13.79
C TYR A 109 -16.02 10.94 13.66
N MET A 110 -16.50 9.81 14.18
CA MET A 110 -15.79 8.53 14.12
C MET A 110 -15.58 8.07 12.67
N LEU A 111 -16.61 8.13 11.83
CA LEU A 111 -16.51 7.83 10.40
C LEU A 111 -15.55 8.78 9.68
N THR A 112 -15.51 10.06 10.07
CA THR A 112 -14.51 11.01 9.56
C THR A 112 -13.10 10.59 9.97
N THR A 113 -12.87 10.20 11.23
CA THR A 113 -11.55 9.73 11.67
C THR A 113 -11.14 8.43 10.99
N LEU A 114 -12.09 7.55 10.68
CA LEU A 114 -11.86 6.33 9.92
C LEU A 114 -11.36 6.66 8.51
N LEU A 115 -12.06 7.56 7.81
CA LEU A 115 -11.64 8.05 6.50
C LEU A 115 -10.27 8.75 6.54
N GLN A 116 -9.96 9.49 7.61
CA GLN A 116 -8.63 10.09 7.79
C GLN A 116 -7.55 9.03 7.99
N SER A 117 -7.80 8.01 8.80
CA SER A 117 -6.86 6.90 9.00
C SER A 117 -6.58 6.11 7.71
N ALA A 118 -7.52 6.10 6.76
CA ALA A 118 -7.35 5.49 5.43
C ALA A 118 -6.91 6.49 4.34
N GLU A 119 -6.60 7.75 4.69
CA GLU A 119 -6.25 8.85 3.78
C GLU A 119 -7.32 9.11 2.69
N ALA A 120 -8.55 8.71 2.96
CA ALA A 120 -9.66 8.66 2.02
C ALA A 120 -10.59 9.88 2.13
N ARG A 121 -10.47 10.67 3.21
CA ARG A 121 -11.45 11.71 3.58
C ARG A 121 -11.72 12.72 2.47
N ASP A 122 -10.69 13.32 1.90
CA ASP A 122 -10.89 14.41 0.95
C ASP A 122 -11.47 13.91 -0.37
N MET A 123 -11.09 12.70 -0.79
CA MET A 123 -11.65 12.07 -1.99
C MET A 123 -13.09 11.62 -1.75
N TYR A 124 -13.41 11.11 -0.56
CA TYR A 124 -14.78 10.79 -0.16
C TYR A 124 -15.68 12.02 -0.25
N LEU A 125 -15.25 13.16 0.31
CA LEU A 125 -16.02 14.40 0.28
C LEU A 125 -16.23 14.93 -1.13
N ARG A 126 -15.28 14.71 -2.05
CA ARG A 126 -15.44 15.06 -3.47
C ARG A 126 -16.42 14.14 -4.19
N HIS A 127 -16.39 12.84 -3.87
CA HIS A 127 -17.24 11.83 -4.49
C HIS A 127 -18.69 11.94 -4.02
N TYR A 128 -18.94 11.88 -2.72
CA TYR A 128 -20.29 11.84 -2.14
C TYR A 128 -20.86 13.22 -1.83
N LYS A 129 -20.04 14.24 -1.58
CA LYS A 129 -20.45 15.62 -1.25
C LYS A 129 -21.38 15.74 -0.04
N THR A 130 -21.45 14.72 0.80
CA THR A 130 -22.29 14.66 2.01
C THR A 130 -21.46 14.32 3.24
N SER A 131 -22.05 14.51 4.42
CA SER A 131 -21.45 14.02 5.67
C SER A 131 -21.22 12.49 5.61
N PRO A 132 -20.16 11.97 6.25
CA PRO A 132 -19.90 10.53 6.30
C PRO A 132 -21.07 9.76 6.93
N ASN A 133 -21.64 8.83 6.17
CA ASN A 133 -22.53 7.80 6.72
C ASN A 133 -21.89 6.42 6.49
N LYS A 134 -22.30 5.45 7.30
CA LYS A 134 -21.67 4.13 7.32
C LYS A 134 -21.67 3.43 5.95
N LEU A 135 -22.77 3.48 5.20
CA LEU A 135 -22.89 2.79 3.91
C LEU A 135 -21.97 3.42 2.87
N ASN A 136 -22.06 4.74 2.68
CA ASN A 136 -21.23 5.46 1.71
C ASN A 136 -19.72 5.31 2.03
N VAL A 137 -19.34 5.28 3.31
CA VAL A 137 -17.93 5.08 3.70
C VAL A 137 -17.44 3.68 3.34
N LEU A 138 -18.26 2.66 3.55
CA LEU A 138 -17.92 1.28 3.18
C LEU A 138 -17.81 1.14 1.67
N ASP A 139 -18.80 1.62 0.93
CA ASP A 139 -18.84 1.57 -0.53
C ASP A 139 -17.62 2.33 -1.12
N PHE A 140 -17.32 3.53 -0.60
CA PHE A 140 -16.14 4.28 -1.03
C PHE A 140 -14.84 3.52 -0.81
N LEU A 141 -14.65 2.92 0.37
CA LEU A 141 -13.41 2.23 0.68
C LEU A 141 -13.27 0.95 -0.14
N ASP A 142 -14.37 0.24 -0.43
CA ASP A 142 -14.36 -0.89 -1.35
C ASP A 142 -13.94 -0.47 -2.77
N GLU A 143 -14.48 0.64 -3.29
CA GLU A 143 -14.06 1.21 -4.58
C GLU A 143 -12.56 1.56 -4.60
N THR A 144 -12.03 2.15 -3.52
CA THR A 144 -10.60 2.48 -3.45
C THR A 144 -9.68 1.25 -3.41
N LEU A 145 -10.18 0.13 -2.88
CA LEU A 145 -9.51 -1.17 -2.90
C LEU A 145 -9.65 -1.87 -4.25
N GLY A 146 -10.65 -1.50 -5.05
CA GLY A 146 -10.93 -2.05 -6.38
C GLY A 146 -9.78 -1.97 -7.38
N ASN A 147 -8.74 -1.16 -7.11
CA ASN A 147 -7.48 -1.18 -7.86
C ASN A 147 -6.78 -2.56 -7.87
N LEU A 148 -7.09 -3.45 -6.91
CA LEU A 148 -6.64 -4.85 -6.93
C LEU A 148 -7.23 -5.66 -8.09
N TYR A 149 -8.48 -5.40 -8.49
CA TYR A 149 -9.10 -6.06 -9.64
C TYR A 149 -8.45 -5.63 -10.97
N SER A 150 -7.99 -4.37 -11.07
CA SER A 150 -7.24 -3.88 -12.23
C SER A 150 -5.86 -4.52 -12.35
N MET A 151 -5.20 -4.80 -11.22
CA MET A 151 -3.95 -5.58 -11.23
C MET A 151 -4.19 -7.04 -11.61
N ALA A 152 -5.30 -7.64 -11.15
CA ALA A 152 -5.69 -9.00 -11.55
C ALA A 152 -5.96 -9.09 -13.05
N SER A 153 -6.66 -8.11 -13.64
CA SER A 153 -6.89 -8.08 -15.09
C SER A 153 -5.60 -7.84 -15.90
N LEU A 154 -4.67 -7.02 -15.41
CA LEU A 154 -3.33 -6.87 -16.02
C LEU A 154 -2.52 -8.16 -15.99
N ILE A 155 -2.64 -8.97 -14.93
CA ILE A 155 -2.01 -10.29 -14.85
C ILE A 155 -2.69 -11.26 -15.82
N GLU A 156 -4.02 -11.23 -15.91
CA GLU A 156 -4.78 -12.06 -16.85
C GLU A 156 -4.37 -11.79 -18.29
N ASP A 157 -4.31 -10.51 -18.68
CA ASP A 157 -3.98 -10.08 -20.04
C ASP A 157 -2.53 -10.43 -20.43
N LYS A 158 -1.59 -10.33 -19.47
CA LYS A 158 -0.17 -10.52 -19.75
C LYS A 158 0.33 -11.96 -19.58
N TYR A 159 -0.28 -12.76 -18.69
CA TYR A 159 0.22 -14.09 -18.32
C TYR A 159 -0.78 -15.22 -18.49
N LEU A 160 -2.09 -14.98 -18.42
CA LEU A 160 -3.10 -16.03 -18.63
C LEU A 160 -3.59 -16.11 -20.08
N ASN A 161 -3.50 -15.02 -20.85
CA ASN A 161 -3.68 -15.02 -22.30
C ASN A 161 -2.38 -15.24 -23.10
N TYR A 162 -1.28 -15.56 -22.41
CA TYR A 162 0.00 -15.87 -23.05
C TYR A 162 -0.08 -17.27 -23.69
N ASP A 163 -0.17 -17.33 -25.02
CA ASP A 163 -0.14 -18.59 -25.76
C ASP A 163 1.22 -19.28 -25.56
N VAL A 164 1.21 -20.37 -24.78
CA VAL A 164 2.40 -21.16 -24.42
C VAL A 164 3.12 -21.73 -25.65
N THR A 165 2.51 -21.68 -26.84
CA THR A 165 3.11 -22.12 -28.10
C THR A 165 4.09 -21.12 -28.72
N LEU A 166 4.17 -19.87 -28.23
CA LEU A 166 5.06 -18.84 -28.74
C LEU A 166 6.25 -18.60 -27.79
N GLN A 167 7.17 -19.56 -27.68
CA GLN A 167 8.50 -19.30 -27.14
C GLN A 167 9.46 -18.83 -28.26
N PRO A 168 10.20 -17.71 -28.10
CA PRO A 168 11.43 -17.52 -28.84
C PRO A 168 12.46 -18.55 -28.34
N ALA A 169 13.12 -19.23 -29.27
CA ALA A 169 14.16 -20.21 -28.98
C ALA A 169 15.15 -19.66 -27.93
N TYR A 170 15.30 -20.39 -26.83
CA TYR A 170 16.31 -20.13 -25.81
C TYR A 170 17.68 -20.04 -26.49
N TYR A 171 18.40 -18.93 -26.31
CA TYR A 171 19.77 -18.81 -26.80
C TYR A 171 20.62 -19.88 -26.11
N ASP A 172 21.06 -20.86 -26.89
CA ASP A 172 21.97 -21.92 -26.49
C ASP A 172 23.37 -21.32 -26.28
N TYR A 173 23.73 -21.04 -25.03
CA TYR A 173 25.10 -20.67 -24.67
C TYR A 173 25.95 -21.94 -24.59
N THR A 174 26.23 -22.58 -25.73
CA THR A 174 27.34 -23.52 -25.81
C THR A 174 28.64 -22.73 -25.78
N VAL A 175 29.35 -22.80 -24.64
CA VAL A 175 30.71 -22.27 -24.48
C VAL A 175 31.66 -23.14 -25.32
N PRO A 176 32.41 -22.61 -26.31
CA PRO A 176 33.43 -23.38 -27.00
C PRO A 176 34.61 -23.66 -26.07
N ASN A 177 35.04 -24.93 -26.03
CA ASN A 177 36.28 -25.38 -25.36
C ASN A 177 37.53 -24.71 -25.95
#